data_AF-A0A953CY12-F1
#
_entry.id   AF-A0A953CY12-F1
#
_cell.length_a   1.000
_cell.length_b   1.000
_cell.length_c   1.000
_cell.angle_alpha   90.00
_cell.angle_beta   90.00
_cell.angle_gamma   90.00
#
_symmetry.space_group_name_H-M   'P 1'
#
loop_
_entity.id
_entity.type
_entity.pdbx_description
1 polymer ?
#
loop_
_entity_poly.entity_id
_entity_poly.type
_entity_poly.pdbx_seq_one_letter_code
_entity_poly.pdbx_strand_id
1 'polypeptide(L)'
;YTNIHPQEAQRMYLIICSLNRLQIPVRAGIIKRLTNISFNDFKEKFFNPLESIVFSEEYKPALDMAYRTRHPWIAETIFEKALPEQSERYDLYIELLGVLDTGYQPDRIAYKEIIKARNLMADFSDPVKISNIYTVTKERFSDDPYLLQQEGIFEMKRVNGNLNRANSLFTQAKQIAPYDKSILHSISELEIQRANRSRTPLEKEKHYQTAKNIAQKLISENGDSSHPFITIAKVGIEKLEEIINSNKVNEAYFTDQIKEIQKCLQEGFQKYPDDEFLLSTEAKFFFLIEKEEKAVLALEKANNLNPANSYIARSLSRIYIQQNKFNSARDILTKCLDLNPSDKHANAALAQILTQHFPNENIKAELHWKRAFTEGDSNYQSQFWYARQLFINKKNKDSHKFFKKLKSVPVDPKIKHEIRGILIDDKDKPIIFSGQVIAIEASYIRIKVSSESFNVYCHKNKIEDNLWNKIHLNSKLDFTLGFNYHGLSVSELINVSE
;
A
#
# COMPACT_ATOMS: atom_id res chain seq x y z
N TYR A 1 1.65 -1.83 36.47
CA TYR A 1 3.13 -1.89 36.47
C TYR A 1 3.69 -1.65 37.86
N THR A 2 3.39 -0.51 38.49
CA THR A 2 3.85 -0.16 39.85
C THR A 2 3.42 -1.16 40.94
N ASN A 3 2.28 -1.82 40.75
CA ASN A 3 1.74 -2.79 41.72
C ASN A 3 2.32 -4.21 41.55
N ILE A 4 3.29 -4.41 40.64
CA ILE A 4 3.94 -5.71 40.45
C ILE A 4 5.10 -5.80 41.45
N HIS A 5 5.00 -6.76 42.37
CA HIS A 5 6.05 -7.09 43.32
C HIS A 5 6.40 -8.58 43.20
N PRO A 6 7.68 -8.96 43.37
CA PRO A 6 8.83 -8.10 43.71
C PRO A 6 9.43 -7.37 42.47
N GLN A 7 10.46 -6.54 42.66
CA GLN A 7 11.05 -5.70 41.58
C GLN A 7 11.57 -6.53 40.41
N GLU A 8 12.04 -7.75 40.67
CA GLU A 8 12.49 -8.70 39.66
C GLU A 8 11.35 -9.09 38.71
N ALA A 9 10.14 -9.32 39.24
CA ALA A 9 8.95 -9.59 38.41
C ALA A 9 8.59 -8.39 37.54
N GLN A 10 8.74 -7.18 38.09
CA GLN A 10 8.51 -5.94 37.36
C GLN A 10 9.52 -5.77 36.20
N ARG A 11 10.81 -6.01 36.44
CA ARG A 11 11.86 -5.97 35.42
C ARG A 11 11.63 -7.00 34.32
N MET A 12 11.26 -8.23 34.68
CA MET A 12 10.95 -9.27 33.70
C MET A 12 9.73 -8.90 32.84
N TYR A 13 8.67 -8.38 33.46
CA TYR A 13 7.51 -7.93 32.72
C TYR A 13 7.86 -6.80 31.75
N LEU A 14 8.71 -5.85 32.14
CA LEU A 14 9.22 -4.81 31.24
C LEU A 14 9.99 -5.39 30.04
N ILE A 15 10.89 -6.34 30.26
CA ILE A 15 11.63 -7.00 29.18
C ILE A 15 10.66 -7.70 28.22
N ILE A 16 9.67 -8.43 28.75
CA ILE A 16 8.66 -9.11 27.95
C ILE A 16 7.87 -8.09 27.11
N CYS A 17 7.40 -7.00 27.74
CA CYS A 17 6.69 -5.92 27.05
C CYS A 17 7.53 -5.26 25.95
N SER A 18 8.83 -5.05 26.18
CA SER A 18 9.71 -4.34 25.23
C SER A 18 9.79 -5.00 23.85
N LEU A 19 9.72 -6.33 23.77
CA LEU A 19 9.69 -7.08 22.51
C LEU A 19 8.27 -7.42 22.06
N ASN A 20 7.34 -7.64 23.00
CA ASN A 20 5.94 -7.95 22.67
C ASN A 20 5.20 -6.77 22.03
N ARG A 21 5.60 -5.53 22.32
CA ARG A 21 5.08 -4.34 21.62
C ARG A 21 5.37 -4.39 20.12
N LEU A 22 6.48 -5.04 19.74
CA LEU A 22 6.88 -5.35 18.36
C LEU A 22 6.27 -6.68 17.86
N GLN A 23 5.36 -7.28 18.63
CA GLN A 23 4.70 -8.58 18.39
C GLN A 23 5.62 -9.81 18.44
N ILE A 24 6.78 -9.66 19.09
CA ILE A 24 7.81 -10.70 19.14
C ILE A 24 7.75 -11.41 20.49
N PRO A 25 7.62 -12.75 20.53
CA PRO A 25 7.65 -13.50 21.77
C PRO A 25 9.07 -13.49 22.36
N VAL A 26 9.18 -13.46 23.69
CA VAL A 26 10.48 -13.40 24.37
C VAL A 26 10.86 -14.80 24.84
N ARG A 27 11.93 -15.36 24.30
CA ARG A 27 12.43 -16.67 24.75
C ARG A 27 12.90 -16.62 26.20
N ALA A 28 12.69 -17.71 26.93
CA ALA A 28 13.12 -17.85 28.31
C ALA A 28 14.64 -17.69 28.47
N GLY A 29 15.41 -18.09 27.45
CA GLY A 29 16.86 -17.86 27.40
C GLY A 29 17.26 -16.37 27.46
N ILE A 30 16.47 -15.46 26.89
CA ILE A 30 16.72 -14.00 26.96
C ILE A 30 16.52 -13.51 28.40
N ILE A 31 15.39 -13.89 29.02
CA ILE A 31 15.10 -13.53 30.41
C ILE A 31 16.21 -14.04 31.33
N LYS A 32 16.59 -15.32 31.20
CA LYS A 32 17.68 -15.91 31.98
C LYS A 32 19.00 -15.14 31.83
N ARG A 33 19.38 -14.72 30.62
CA ARG A 33 20.62 -13.97 30.40
C ARG A 33 20.59 -12.56 30.99
N LEU A 34 19.42 -11.92 31.03
CA LEU A 34 19.28 -10.55 31.55
C LEU A 34 19.07 -10.49 33.06
N THR A 35 18.37 -11.47 33.64
CA THR A 35 17.97 -11.43 35.05
C THR A 35 18.58 -12.52 35.90
N ASN A 36 19.29 -13.48 35.29
CA ASN A 36 19.80 -14.70 35.94
C ASN A 36 18.70 -15.60 36.55
N ILE A 37 17.44 -15.42 36.16
CA ILE A 37 16.29 -16.21 36.63
C ILE A 37 16.00 -17.33 35.63
N SER A 38 15.99 -18.59 36.08
CA SER A 38 15.68 -19.74 35.23
C SER A 38 14.18 -19.80 34.90
N PHE A 39 13.80 -20.57 33.86
CA PHE A 39 12.38 -20.79 33.54
C PHE A 39 11.61 -21.41 34.71
N ASN A 40 12.22 -22.36 35.43
CA ASN A 40 11.59 -23.01 36.57
C ASN A 40 11.41 -22.02 37.74
N ASP A 41 12.44 -21.21 38.03
CA ASP A 41 12.34 -20.14 39.03
C ASP A 41 11.29 -19.09 38.65
N PHE A 42 11.21 -18.74 37.36
CA PHE A 42 10.19 -17.86 36.83
C PHE A 42 8.79 -18.41 37.11
N LYS A 43 8.56 -19.69 36.79
CA LYS A 43 7.28 -20.36 36.95
C LYS A 43 6.88 -20.48 38.42
N GLU A 44 7.82 -20.82 39.29
CA GLU A 44 7.54 -21.07 40.72
C GLU A 44 7.38 -19.78 41.53
N LYS A 45 8.20 -18.76 41.26
CA LYS A 45 8.32 -17.58 42.15
C LYS A 45 7.65 -16.34 41.58
N PHE A 46 7.49 -16.25 40.26
CA PHE A 46 7.11 -15.01 39.57
C PHE A 46 5.92 -15.16 38.63
N PHE A 47 5.36 -16.38 38.49
CA PHE A 47 4.16 -16.59 37.71
C PHE A 47 2.93 -16.01 38.40
N ASN A 48 2.71 -16.22 39.70
CA ASN A 48 1.51 -15.70 40.39
C ASN A 48 1.29 -14.17 40.23
N PRO A 49 2.31 -13.30 40.35
CA PRO A 49 2.15 -11.86 40.09
C PRO A 49 1.88 -11.50 38.62
N LEU A 50 2.27 -12.37 37.68
CA LEU A 50 2.24 -12.13 36.22
C LEU A 50 1.23 -13.03 35.47
N GLU A 51 0.58 -13.98 36.14
CA GLU A 51 -0.25 -15.04 35.55
C GLU A 51 -1.41 -14.48 34.73
N SER A 52 -1.93 -13.35 35.19
CA SER A 52 -2.98 -12.61 34.49
C SER A 52 -2.45 -11.69 33.40
N ILE A 53 -1.17 -11.59 33.08
CA ILE A 53 -0.66 -10.61 32.10
C ILE A 53 0.41 -11.17 31.17
N VAL A 54 1.07 -12.26 31.56
CA VAL A 54 2.10 -12.98 30.80
C VAL A 54 1.67 -14.44 30.63
N PHE A 55 1.69 -14.92 29.40
CA PHE A 55 1.47 -16.32 29.06
C PHE A 55 2.76 -16.97 28.62
N SER A 56 2.91 -18.24 28.95
CA SER A 56 3.99 -19.08 28.44
C SER A 56 3.51 -19.91 27.27
N GLU A 57 4.30 -19.98 26.21
CA GLU A 57 4.05 -20.80 25.02
C GLU A 57 5.28 -21.65 24.70
N GLU A 58 5.06 -22.86 24.19
CA GLU A 58 6.14 -23.71 23.70
C GLU A 58 6.61 -23.19 22.33
N TYR A 59 7.86 -22.77 22.26
CA TYR A 59 8.53 -22.48 21.00
C TYR A 59 9.14 -23.76 20.42
N LYS A 60 8.27 -24.54 19.77
CA LYS A 60 8.56 -25.86 19.19
C LYS A 60 9.85 -25.96 18.37
N PRO A 61 10.25 -24.96 17.53
CA PRO A 61 11.46 -25.07 16.71
C PRO A 61 12.77 -25.17 17.51
N ALA A 62 12.80 -24.69 18.75
CA ALA A 62 13.99 -24.75 19.61
C ALA A 62 13.82 -25.64 20.84
N LEU A 63 12.65 -26.30 20.99
CA LEU A 63 12.23 -26.92 22.25
C LEU A 63 12.41 -25.96 23.46
N ASP A 64 12.20 -24.67 23.21
CA ASP A 64 12.39 -23.59 24.18
C ASP A 64 11.03 -23.05 24.63
N MET A 65 10.99 -22.37 25.77
CA MET A 65 9.80 -21.68 26.24
C MET A 65 9.87 -20.22 25.83
N ALA A 66 8.73 -19.62 25.50
CA ALA A 66 8.64 -18.19 25.22
C ALA A 66 7.50 -17.54 26.01
N TYR A 67 7.62 -16.24 26.22
CA TYR A 67 6.67 -15.42 26.97
C TYR A 67 5.99 -14.39 26.06
N ARG A 68 4.67 -14.28 26.22
CA ARG A 68 3.86 -13.26 25.55
C ARG A 68 3.00 -12.48 26.54
N THR A 69 2.76 -11.22 26.21
CA THR A 69 1.74 -10.40 26.88
C THR A 69 0.37 -10.64 26.26
N ARG A 70 -0.71 -10.28 26.96
CA ARG A 70 -2.09 -10.32 26.40
C ARG A 70 -2.27 -9.52 25.12
N HIS A 71 -1.62 -8.36 25.00
CA HIS A 71 -1.90 -7.44 23.90
C HIS A 71 -0.70 -6.50 23.63
N PRO A 72 -0.26 -6.34 22.36
CA PRO A 72 0.87 -5.48 22.00
C PRO A 72 0.70 -4.01 22.46
N TRP A 73 -0.50 -3.46 22.38
CA TRP A 73 -0.78 -2.09 22.87
C TRP A 73 -0.56 -1.91 24.38
N ILE A 74 -0.87 -2.94 25.19
CA ILE A 74 -0.59 -2.90 26.63
C ILE A 74 0.92 -2.91 26.83
N ALA A 75 1.64 -3.75 26.07
CA ALA A 75 3.09 -3.81 26.12
C ALA A 75 3.74 -2.46 25.77
N GLU A 76 3.25 -1.77 24.74
CA GLU A 76 3.69 -0.41 24.38
C GLU A 76 3.45 0.59 25.52
N THR A 77 2.23 0.61 26.07
CA THR A 77 1.87 1.51 27.18
C THR A 77 2.76 1.28 28.42
N ILE A 78 3.10 0.03 28.69
CA ILE A 78 3.99 -0.34 29.80
C ILE A 78 5.42 0.10 29.52
N PHE A 79 5.92 -0.11 28.29
CA PHE A 79 7.25 0.33 27.89
C PHE A 79 7.42 1.85 28.05
N GLU A 80 6.48 2.64 27.56
CA GLU A 80 6.52 4.12 27.67
C GLU A 80 6.43 4.60 29.12
N LYS A 81 5.57 3.99 29.94
CA LYS A 81 5.40 4.38 31.35
C LYS A 81 6.56 3.95 32.24
N ALA A 82 7.17 2.81 31.93
CA ALA A 82 8.28 2.25 32.72
C ALA A 82 9.63 2.87 32.33
N LEU A 83 9.76 3.36 31.10
CA LEU A 83 10.96 4.01 30.56
C LEU A 83 10.58 5.36 29.94
N PRO A 84 10.17 6.35 30.77
CA PRO A 84 9.85 7.68 30.29
C PRO A 84 11.07 8.36 29.65
N GLU A 85 12.28 8.11 30.17
CA GLU A 85 13.49 8.77 29.71
C GLU A 85 14.18 8.00 28.58
N GLN A 86 14.70 8.73 27.59
CA GLN A 86 15.42 8.13 26.47
C GLN A 86 16.70 7.40 26.90
N SER A 87 17.30 7.77 28.03
CA SER A 87 18.49 7.08 28.54
C SER A 87 18.15 5.67 29.03
N GLU A 88 17.02 5.50 29.71
CA GLU A 88 16.58 4.18 30.19
C GLU A 88 16.20 3.24 29.04
N ARG A 89 15.57 3.80 27.99
CA ARG A 89 15.31 3.07 26.74
C ARG A 89 16.59 2.64 26.05
N TYR A 90 17.59 3.52 26.03
CA TYR A 90 18.90 3.25 25.44
C TYR A 90 19.60 2.10 26.20
N ASP A 91 19.64 2.16 27.52
CA ASP A 91 20.26 1.12 28.36
C ASP A 91 19.60 -0.24 28.12
N LEU A 92 18.26 -0.30 28.10
CA LEU A 92 17.54 -1.53 27.79
C LEU A 92 17.86 -2.06 26.38
N TYR A 93 17.99 -1.19 25.39
CA TYR A 93 18.30 -1.60 24.02
C TYR A 93 19.70 -2.20 23.92
N ILE A 94 20.69 -1.58 24.58
CA ILE A 94 22.06 -2.11 24.65
C ILE A 94 22.08 -3.48 25.36
N GLU A 95 21.37 -3.61 26.48
CA GLU A 95 21.24 -4.89 27.18
C GLU A 95 20.63 -5.99 26.29
N LEU A 96 19.50 -5.70 25.64
CA LEU A 96 18.82 -6.63 24.74
C LEU A 96 19.75 -7.07 23.60
N LEU A 97 20.38 -6.12 22.91
CA LEU A 97 21.31 -6.38 21.82
C LEU A 97 22.55 -7.17 22.28
N GLY A 98 22.94 -7.04 23.55
CA GLY A 98 24.01 -7.83 24.16
C GLY A 98 23.66 -9.31 24.37
N VAL A 99 22.38 -9.66 24.51
CA VAL A 99 21.95 -11.04 24.84
C VAL A 99 21.21 -11.76 23.73
N LEU A 100 20.74 -11.08 22.67
CA LEU A 100 19.98 -11.70 21.58
C LEU A 100 20.83 -12.70 20.81
N ASP A 101 20.26 -13.85 20.43
CA ASP A 101 20.96 -14.85 19.62
C ASP A 101 20.24 -15.04 18.28
N THR A 102 20.79 -14.43 17.22
CA THR A 102 20.21 -14.44 15.87
C THR A 102 20.15 -15.83 15.23
N GLY A 103 20.75 -16.86 15.84
CA GLY A 103 20.52 -18.25 15.48
C GLY A 103 19.05 -18.65 15.62
N TYR A 104 18.35 -18.08 16.60
CA TYR A 104 16.92 -18.31 16.83
C TYR A 104 16.06 -17.29 16.08
N GLN A 105 14.99 -17.76 15.42
CA GLN A 105 14.12 -16.90 14.62
C GLN A 105 13.49 -15.74 15.41
N PRO A 106 12.94 -15.91 16.64
CA PRO A 106 12.35 -14.80 17.39
C PRO A 106 13.38 -13.70 17.70
N ASP A 107 14.58 -14.10 18.12
CA ASP A 107 15.69 -13.19 18.42
C ASP A 107 16.19 -12.48 17.18
N ARG A 108 16.24 -13.17 16.03
CA ARG A 108 16.59 -12.55 14.75
C ARG A 108 15.57 -11.48 14.33
N ILE A 109 14.28 -11.72 14.56
CA ILE A 109 13.23 -10.72 14.32
C ILE A 109 13.37 -9.57 15.33
N ALA A 110 13.63 -9.86 16.61
CA ALA A 110 13.85 -8.84 17.65
C ALA A 110 15.04 -7.95 17.31
N TYR A 111 16.17 -8.57 16.98
CA TYR A 111 17.36 -7.87 16.50
C TYR A 111 17.02 -6.93 15.35
N LYS A 112 16.36 -7.43 14.30
CA LYS A 112 16.00 -6.62 13.13
C LYS A 112 15.09 -5.44 13.47
N GLU A 113 14.06 -5.64 14.31
CA GLU A 113 13.14 -4.56 14.67
C GLU A 113 13.75 -3.54 15.64
N ILE A 114 14.63 -3.96 16.57
CA ILE A 114 15.32 -3.04 17.49
C ILE A 114 16.26 -2.10 16.72
N ILE A 115 17.04 -2.62 15.76
CA ILE A 115 18.01 -1.80 15.02
C ILE A 115 17.42 -1.06 13.82
N LYS A 116 16.12 -1.23 13.57
CA LYS A 116 15.44 -0.63 12.43
C LYS A 116 15.47 0.88 12.54
N ALA A 117 15.99 1.57 11.53
CA ALA A 117 16.20 3.01 11.58
C ALA A 117 14.94 3.80 11.93
N ARG A 118 13.79 3.39 11.38
CA ARG A 118 12.49 4.02 11.66
C ARG A 118 12.10 3.91 13.14
N ASN A 119 12.32 2.76 13.75
CA ASN A 119 11.95 2.51 15.15
C ASN A 119 12.89 3.30 16.07
N LEU A 120 14.20 3.24 15.81
CA LEU A 120 15.20 4.02 16.55
C LEU A 120 14.95 5.54 16.48
N MET A 121 14.62 6.08 15.30
CA MET A 121 14.31 7.51 15.14
C MET A 121 12.97 7.92 15.78
N ALA A 122 12.07 6.96 16.05
CA ALA A 122 10.84 7.22 16.79
C ALA A 122 11.08 7.17 18.31
N ASP A 123 11.92 6.25 18.77
CA ASP A 123 12.20 6.03 20.20
C ASP A 123 13.22 7.03 20.78
N PHE A 124 14.12 7.57 19.95
CA PHE A 124 15.22 8.45 20.37
C PHE A 124 15.27 9.74 19.55
N SER A 125 15.31 10.89 20.23
CA SER A 125 15.50 12.19 19.58
C SER A 125 16.98 12.56 19.44
N ASP A 126 17.88 11.97 20.24
CA ASP A 126 19.33 12.21 20.18
C ASP A 126 20.01 11.28 19.13
N PRO A 127 20.56 11.84 18.04
CA PRO A 127 21.25 11.05 17.01
C PRO A 127 22.53 10.36 17.52
N VAL A 128 23.14 10.85 18.61
CA VAL A 128 24.36 10.27 19.18
C VAL A 128 24.03 8.90 19.79
N LYS A 129 22.94 8.79 20.54
CA LYS A 129 22.46 7.51 21.10
C LYS A 129 22.22 6.47 20.01
N ILE A 130 21.53 6.85 18.93
CA ILE A 130 21.28 5.97 17.79
C ILE A 130 22.59 5.51 17.14
N SER A 131 23.54 6.44 16.95
CA SER A 131 24.85 6.13 16.38
C SER A 131 25.65 5.16 17.27
N ASN A 132 25.56 5.33 18.59
CA ASN A 132 26.19 4.44 19.56
C ASN A 132 25.55 3.05 19.55
N ILE A 133 24.21 2.94 19.41
CA ILE A 133 23.52 1.65 19.26
C ILE A 133 24.09 0.89 18.05
N TYR A 134 24.19 1.53 16.89
CA TYR A 134 24.78 0.89 15.71
C TYR A 134 26.24 0.48 15.93
N THR A 135 27.02 1.33 16.59
CA THR A 135 28.44 1.07 16.88
C THR A 135 28.59 -0.18 17.76
N VAL A 136 27.90 -0.25 18.90
CA VAL A 136 27.94 -1.41 19.82
C VAL A 136 27.40 -2.66 19.14
N THR A 137 26.35 -2.54 18.33
CA THR A 137 25.78 -3.68 17.60
C THR A 137 26.80 -4.27 16.61
N LYS A 138 27.58 -3.42 15.94
CA LYS A 138 28.58 -3.82 14.95
C LYS A 138 29.76 -4.59 15.54
N GLU A 139 30.08 -4.38 16.82
CA GLU A 139 31.11 -5.15 17.53
C GLU A 139 30.75 -6.64 17.65
N ARG A 140 29.44 -6.94 17.71
CA ARG A 140 28.92 -8.31 17.84
C ARG A 140 28.45 -8.92 16.53
N PHE A 141 27.83 -8.11 15.68
CA PHE A 141 27.29 -8.51 14.38
C PHE A 141 28.07 -7.85 13.25
N SER A 142 29.37 -8.10 13.21
CA SER A 142 30.26 -7.58 12.16
C SER A 142 29.78 -8.05 10.78
N ASP A 143 29.88 -7.18 9.79
CA ASP A 143 29.54 -7.48 8.39
C ASP A 143 28.09 -7.95 8.15
N ASP A 144 27.14 -7.57 9.01
CA ASP A 144 25.72 -7.78 8.72
C ASP A 144 25.22 -6.74 7.70
N PRO A 145 24.81 -7.16 6.48
CA PRO A 145 24.32 -6.24 5.46
C PRO A 145 23.02 -5.52 5.88
N TYR A 146 22.18 -6.12 6.71
CA TYR A 146 20.96 -5.48 7.20
C TYR A 146 21.28 -4.37 8.20
N LEU A 147 22.24 -4.58 9.10
CA LEU A 147 22.74 -3.57 10.04
C LEU A 147 23.30 -2.36 9.30
N LEU A 148 24.19 -2.59 8.33
CA LEU A 148 24.79 -1.54 7.50
C LEU A 148 23.71 -0.77 6.72
N GLN A 149 22.69 -1.47 6.21
CA GLN A 149 21.56 -0.84 5.56
C GLN A 149 20.76 0.05 6.52
N GLN A 150 20.42 -0.41 7.73
CA GLN A 150 19.66 0.40 8.68
C GLN A 150 20.45 1.63 9.14
N GLU A 151 21.75 1.49 9.43
CA GLU A 151 22.62 2.63 9.73
C GLU A 151 22.67 3.62 8.55
N GLY A 152 22.77 3.12 7.32
CA GLY A 152 22.73 3.95 6.11
C GLY A 152 21.40 4.69 5.94
N ILE A 153 20.27 4.04 6.22
CA ILE A 153 18.94 4.66 6.18
C ILE A 153 18.82 5.76 7.25
N PHE A 154 19.35 5.50 8.45
CA PHE A 154 19.39 6.50 9.51
C PHE A 154 20.22 7.73 9.11
N GLU A 155 21.43 7.53 8.59
CA GLU A 155 22.29 8.61 8.09
C GLU A 155 21.66 9.39 6.93
N MET A 156 20.88 8.70 6.09
CA MET A 156 20.15 9.31 4.99
C MET A 156 18.97 10.17 5.46
N LYS A 157 18.21 9.71 6.47
CA LYS A 157 16.92 10.33 6.86
C LYS A 157 16.99 11.30 8.03
N ARG A 158 18.00 11.21 8.90
CA ARG A 158 18.09 12.10 10.07
C ARG A 158 18.35 13.55 9.68
N VAL A 159 17.99 14.47 10.58
CA VAL A 159 18.33 15.89 10.46
C VAL A 159 19.85 16.04 10.39
N ASN A 160 20.35 16.85 9.46
CA ASN A 160 21.79 17.00 9.18
C ASN A 160 22.51 15.68 8.85
N GLY A 161 21.79 14.69 8.29
CA GLY A 161 22.32 13.41 7.87
C GLY A 161 23.40 13.50 6.78
N ASN A 162 24.34 12.53 6.80
CA ASN A 162 25.48 12.48 5.90
C ASN A 162 25.28 11.46 4.77
N LEU A 163 24.94 11.95 3.58
CA LEU A 163 24.70 11.10 2.41
C LEU A 163 25.96 10.35 1.93
N ASN A 164 27.16 10.88 2.17
CA ASN A 164 28.41 10.18 1.81
C ASN A 164 28.65 8.99 2.74
N ARG A 165 28.34 9.13 4.03
CA ARG A 165 28.36 8.02 4.98
C ARG A 165 27.31 6.98 4.62
N ALA A 166 26.07 7.40 4.34
CA ALA A 166 25.02 6.49 3.86
C ALA A 166 25.44 5.73 2.60
N ASN A 167 26.04 6.40 1.62
CA ASN A 167 26.57 5.76 0.41
C ASN A 167 27.64 4.71 0.72
N SER A 168 28.55 5.02 1.64
CA SER A 168 29.63 4.11 2.05
C SER A 168 29.06 2.85 2.71
N LEU A 169 28.08 3.03 3.61
CA LEU A 169 27.39 1.93 4.30
C LEU A 169 26.60 1.05 3.32
N PHE A 170 25.82 1.64 2.41
CA PHE A 170 25.11 0.86 1.40
C PHE A 170 26.03 0.16 0.40
N THR A 171 27.19 0.75 0.08
CA THR A 171 28.18 0.12 -0.78
C THR A 171 28.77 -1.13 -0.11
N GLN A 172 29.11 -1.04 1.18
CA GLN A 172 29.56 -2.21 1.97
C GLN A 172 28.45 -3.27 2.04
N ALA A 173 27.22 -2.86 2.37
CA ALA A 173 26.08 -3.76 2.45
C ALA A 173 25.83 -4.49 1.12
N LYS A 174 25.92 -3.78 -0.02
CA LYS A 174 25.80 -4.34 -1.37
C LYS A 174 26.96 -5.27 -1.72
N GLN A 175 28.18 -5.02 -1.25
CA GLN A 175 29.30 -5.94 -1.49
C GLN A 175 29.06 -7.29 -0.82
N ILE A 176 28.47 -7.28 0.38
CA ILE A 176 28.15 -8.50 1.14
C ILE A 176 26.91 -9.20 0.57
N ALA A 177 25.87 -8.43 0.21
CA ALA A 177 24.61 -8.94 -0.31
C ALA A 177 24.21 -8.25 -1.64
N PRO A 178 24.85 -8.58 -2.77
CA PRO A 178 24.72 -7.84 -4.03
C PRO A 178 23.35 -7.92 -4.71
N TYR A 179 22.56 -8.95 -4.37
CA TYR A 179 21.23 -9.22 -4.94
C TYR A 179 20.10 -8.91 -3.96
N ASP A 180 20.39 -8.32 -2.79
CA ASP A 180 19.34 -7.94 -1.86
C ASP A 180 18.52 -6.76 -2.41
N LYS A 181 17.27 -7.04 -2.75
CA LYS A 181 16.34 -6.07 -3.36
C LYS A 181 16.10 -4.86 -2.44
N SER A 182 16.11 -5.05 -1.12
CA SER A 182 15.86 -3.97 -0.16
C SER A 182 17.05 -3.01 -0.08
N ILE A 183 18.28 -3.53 -0.16
CA ILE A 183 19.50 -2.72 -0.22
C ILE A 183 19.56 -1.93 -1.52
N LEU A 184 19.28 -2.59 -2.65
CA LEU A 184 19.22 -1.92 -3.95
C LEU A 184 18.17 -0.80 -3.97
N HIS A 185 16.98 -1.03 -3.41
CA HIS A 185 15.97 0.01 -3.27
C HIS A 185 16.45 1.18 -2.38
N SER A 186 17.13 0.88 -1.27
CA SER A 186 17.69 1.91 -0.37
C SER A 186 18.74 2.78 -1.08
N ILE A 187 19.57 2.16 -1.94
CA ILE A 187 20.52 2.88 -2.79
C ILE A 187 19.78 3.78 -3.79
N SER A 188 18.72 3.30 -4.44
CA SER A 188 17.95 4.14 -5.35
C SER A 188 17.37 5.38 -4.67
N GLU A 189 16.81 5.24 -3.46
CA GLU A 189 16.29 6.39 -2.71
C GLU A 189 17.42 7.35 -2.26
N LEU A 190 18.61 6.83 -1.92
CA LEU A 190 19.78 7.67 -1.65
C LEU A 190 20.19 8.49 -2.88
N GLU A 191 20.24 7.86 -4.05
CA GLU A 191 20.61 8.55 -5.29
C GLU A 191 19.63 9.68 -5.62
N ILE A 192 18.33 9.50 -5.39
CA ILE A 192 17.35 10.60 -5.51
C ILE A 192 17.69 11.75 -4.56
N GLN A 193 18.00 11.48 -3.29
CA GLN A 193 18.38 12.53 -2.34
C GLN A 193 19.70 13.23 -2.72
N ARG A 194 20.68 12.49 -3.25
CA ARG A 194 21.95 13.06 -3.73
C ARG A 194 21.72 13.94 -4.94
N ALA A 195 20.83 13.55 -5.85
CA ALA A 195 20.40 14.39 -6.97
C ALA A 195 19.87 15.73 -6.45
N ASN A 196 18.99 15.71 -5.44
CA ASN A 196 18.39 16.92 -4.87
C ASN A 196 19.41 17.84 -4.15
N ARG A 197 20.55 17.32 -3.71
CA ARG A 197 21.67 18.10 -3.13
C ARG A 197 22.79 18.43 -4.13
N SER A 198 22.68 17.98 -5.38
CA SER A 198 23.71 18.17 -6.39
C SER A 198 23.81 19.64 -6.82
N ARG A 199 25.03 20.09 -7.15
CA ARG A 199 25.26 21.50 -7.54
C ARG A 199 25.11 21.74 -9.03
N THR A 200 25.35 20.70 -9.83
CA THR A 200 25.34 20.81 -11.29
C THR A 200 24.22 19.96 -11.90
N PRO A 201 23.59 20.41 -12.99
CA PRO A 201 22.58 19.60 -13.69
C PRO A 201 23.11 18.23 -14.14
N LEU A 202 24.38 18.15 -14.53
CA LEU A 202 25.01 16.90 -14.97
C LEU A 202 25.14 15.88 -13.84
N GLU A 203 25.59 16.32 -12.66
CA GLU A 203 25.69 15.48 -11.47
C GLU A 203 24.30 15.00 -11.03
N LYS A 204 23.32 15.91 -11.04
CA LYS A 204 21.92 15.61 -10.73
C LYS A 204 21.35 14.54 -11.66
N GLU A 205 21.55 14.70 -12.96
CA GLU A 205 21.10 13.74 -13.97
C GLU A 205 21.77 12.37 -13.81
N LYS A 206 23.07 12.33 -13.49
CA LYS A 206 23.79 11.08 -13.22
C LYS A 206 23.16 10.30 -12.06
N HIS A 207 22.81 10.98 -10.97
CA HIS A 207 22.15 10.36 -9.83
C HIS A 207 20.75 9.84 -10.19
N TYR A 208 19.95 10.63 -10.91
CA TYR A 208 18.64 10.19 -11.40
C TYR A 208 18.72 8.97 -12.32
N GLN A 209 19.67 8.94 -13.25
CA GLN A 209 19.89 7.78 -14.11
C GLN A 209 20.33 6.55 -13.31
N THR A 210 21.18 6.73 -12.31
CA THR A 210 21.60 5.63 -11.42
C THR A 210 20.40 5.05 -10.68
N ALA A 211 19.55 5.88 -10.09
CA ALA A 211 18.32 5.45 -9.41
C ALA A 211 17.37 4.68 -10.35
N LYS A 212 17.16 5.21 -11.56
CA LYS A 212 16.32 4.57 -12.59
C LYS A 212 16.88 3.23 -13.05
N ASN A 213 18.18 3.14 -13.31
CA ASN A 213 18.82 1.89 -13.76
C ASN A 213 18.67 0.78 -12.71
N ILE A 214 18.84 1.10 -11.42
CA ILE A 214 18.62 0.14 -10.34
C ILE A 214 17.15 -0.29 -10.31
N ALA A 215 16.21 0.64 -10.40
CA ALA A 215 14.78 0.33 -10.42
C ALA A 215 14.38 -0.54 -11.62
N GLN A 216 14.85 -0.21 -12.83
CA GLN A 216 14.60 -1.00 -14.04
C GLN A 216 15.15 -2.43 -13.91
N LYS A 217 16.35 -2.59 -13.34
CA LYS A 217 16.91 -3.91 -13.05
C LYS A 217 15.99 -4.70 -12.11
N LEU A 218 15.51 -4.10 -11.03
CA LEU A 218 14.57 -4.74 -10.08
C LEU A 218 13.23 -5.12 -10.72
N ILE A 219 12.76 -4.35 -11.71
CA ILE A 219 11.55 -4.68 -12.48
C ILE A 219 11.80 -5.92 -13.36
N SER A 220 12.96 -5.98 -14.02
CA SER A 220 13.32 -7.08 -14.94
C SER A 220 13.52 -8.42 -14.23
N GLU A 221 13.97 -8.41 -12.98
CA GLU A 221 14.21 -9.61 -12.17
C GLU A 221 12.91 -10.16 -11.52
N ASN A 222 11.73 -9.82 -12.07
CA ASN A 222 10.42 -10.14 -11.51
C ASN A 222 10.31 -9.79 -10.01
N GLY A 223 10.48 -8.50 -9.69
CA GLY A 223 10.30 -7.99 -8.34
C GLY A 223 8.91 -8.31 -7.77
N ASP A 224 8.83 -8.55 -6.45
CA ASP A 224 7.59 -8.76 -5.69
C ASP A 224 7.07 -7.46 -5.07
N SER A 225 7.46 -6.30 -5.62
CA SER A 225 7.21 -5.00 -5.01
C SER A 225 6.93 -3.91 -6.05
N SER A 226 6.03 -3.00 -5.69
CA SER A 226 5.71 -1.77 -6.41
C SER A 226 6.82 -0.71 -6.34
N HIS A 227 7.76 -0.82 -5.38
CA HIS A 227 8.78 0.19 -5.11
C HIS A 227 9.61 0.63 -6.31
N PRO A 228 10.08 -0.26 -7.21
CA PRO A 228 10.83 0.17 -8.39
C PRO A 228 10.03 1.10 -9.32
N PHE A 229 8.74 0.82 -9.52
CA PHE A 229 7.87 1.70 -10.31
C PHE A 229 7.70 3.06 -9.64
N ILE A 230 7.56 3.06 -8.32
CA ILE A 230 7.46 4.29 -7.52
C ILE A 230 8.76 5.10 -7.63
N THR A 231 9.93 4.47 -7.56
CA THR A 231 11.23 5.15 -7.71
C THR A 231 11.35 5.85 -9.06
N ILE A 232 11.01 5.18 -10.17
CA ILE A 232 11.06 5.80 -11.50
C ILE A 232 10.07 6.96 -11.61
N ALA A 233 8.84 6.78 -11.12
CA ALA A 233 7.82 7.82 -11.10
C ALA A 233 8.25 9.04 -10.24
N LYS A 234 8.82 8.82 -9.05
CA LYS A 234 9.39 9.89 -8.21
C LYS A 234 10.46 10.69 -8.95
N VAL A 235 11.42 10.01 -9.59
CA VAL A 235 12.46 10.71 -10.38
C VAL A 235 11.82 11.54 -11.49
N GLY A 236 10.82 11.00 -12.19
CA GLY A 236 10.08 11.74 -13.20
C GLY A 236 9.37 12.97 -12.64
N ILE A 237 8.74 12.87 -11.48
CA ILE A 237 8.07 13.99 -10.80
C ILE A 237 9.07 15.09 -10.42
N GLU A 238 10.22 14.74 -9.85
CA GLU A 238 11.26 15.73 -9.50
C GLU A 238 11.78 16.46 -10.76
N LYS A 239 12.03 15.71 -11.84
CA LYS A 239 12.42 16.29 -13.14
C LYS A 239 11.31 17.18 -13.72
N LEU A 240 10.06 16.77 -13.58
CA LEU A 240 8.91 17.54 -14.05
C LEU A 240 8.80 18.87 -13.29
N GLU A 241 8.99 18.85 -11.97
CA GLU A 241 9.01 20.03 -11.12
C GLU A 241 10.12 21.01 -11.53
N GLU A 242 11.33 20.51 -11.83
CA GLU A 242 12.41 21.34 -12.38
C GLU A 242 12.03 22.00 -13.71
N ILE A 243 11.42 21.24 -14.61
CA ILE A 243 10.98 21.75 -15.92
C ILE A 243 9.94 22.86 -15.74
N ILE A 244 8.97 22.67 -14.84
CA ILE A 244 7.92 23.65 -14.53
C ILE A 244 8.52 24.93 -13.91
N ASN A 245 9.50 24.78 -13.03
CA ASN A 245 10.16 25.88 -12.34
C ASN A 245 11.18 26.64 -13.19
N SER A 246 11.54 26.12 -14.37
CA SER A 246 12.40 26.82 -15.32
C SER A 246 11.76 28.10 -15.88
N ASN A 247 12.60 29.03 -16.38
CA ASN A 247 12.12 30.28 -16.99
C ASN A 247 11.19 30.04 -18.19
N LYS A 248 11.45 28.98 -18.96
CA LYS A 248 10.64 28.56 -20.10
C LYS A 248 10.55 27.04 -20.11
N VAL A 249 9.33 26.54 -19.97
CA VAL A 249 9.03 25.11 -20.09
C VAL A 249 9.42 24.63 -21.48
N ASN A 250 10.32 23.64 -21.55
CA ASN A 250 10.61 22.93 -22.79
C ASN A 250 9.52 21.87 -23.02
N GLU A 251 8.67 22.08 -24.01
CA GLU A 251 7.48 21.26 -24.25
C GLU A 251 7.81 19.80 -24.59
N ALA A 252 8.95 19.54 -25.25
CA ALA A 252 9.38 18.19 -25.59
C ALA A 252 9.78 17.41 -24.34
N TYR A 253 10.68 17.98 -23.52
CA TYR A 253 11.09 17.34 -22.26
C TYR A 253 9.93 17.19 -21.28
N PHE A 254 9.06 18.20 -21.19
CA PHE A 254 7.85 18.13 -20.39
C PHE A 254 6.98 16.94 -20.82
N THR A 255 6.69 16.83 -22.12
CA THR A 255 5.88 15.74 -22.68
C THR A 255 6.49 14.37 -22.41
N ASP A 256 7.81 14.24 -22.56
CA ASP A 256 8.51 12.98 -22.33
C ASP A 256 8.50 12.57 -20.85
N GLN A 257 8.64 13.53 -19.91
CA GLN A 257 8.50 13.24 -18.48
C GLN A 257 7.08 12.81 -18.11
N ILE A 258 6.04 13.47 -18.65
CA ILE A 258 4.64 13.05 -18.43
C ILE A 258 4.43 11.60 -18.91
N LYS A 259 4.89 11.28 -20.12
CA LYS A 259 4.77 9.92 -20.69
C LYS A 259 5.47 8.89 -19.81
N GLU A 260 6.69 9.17 -19.36
CA GLU A 260 7.47 8.24 -18.55
C GLU A 260 6.79 7.96 -17.21
N ILE A 261 6.34 9.01 -16.51
CA ILE A 261 5.63 8.88 -15.22
C ILE A 261 4.35 8.06 -15.42
N GLN A 262 3.53 8.41 -16.41
CA GLN A 262 2.26 7.72 -16.65
C GLN A 262 2.46 6.25 -17.06
N LYS A 263 3.41 5.98 -17.95
CA LYS A 263 3.73 4.60 -18.35
C LYS A 263 4.16 3.79 -17.13
N CYS A 264 5.04 4.35 -16.29
CA CYS A 264 5.53 3.66 -15.11
C CYS A 264 4.44 3.39 -14.06
N LEU A 265 3.60 4.38 -13.77
CA LEU A 265 2.46 4.22 -12.87
C LEU A 265 1.46 3.19 -13.41
N GLN A 266 1.20 3.21 -14.72
CA GLN A 266 0.31 2.25 -15.37
C GLN A 266 0.82 0.82 -15.25
N GLU A 267 2.09 0.56 -15.55
CA GLU A 267 2.71 -0.76 -15.39
C GLU A 267 2.71 -1.20 -13.92
N GLY A 268 2.94 -0.26 -13.00
CA GLY A 268 2.84 -0.47 -11.55
C GLY A 268 1.45 -0.94 -11.13
N PHE A 269 0.39 -0.20 -11.49
CA PHE A 269 -0.99 -0.55 -11.14
C PHE A 269 -1.49 -1.83 -11.80
N GLN A 270 -0.94 -2.21 -12.96
CA GLN A 270 -1.27 -3.48 -13.60
C GLN A 270 -0.76 -4.68 -12.78
N LYS A 271 0.41 -4.55 -12.15
CA LYS A 271 1.00 -5.61 -11.31
C LYS A 271 0.54 -5.55 -9.84
N TYR A 272 0.37 -4.35 -9.31
CA TYR A 272 0.00 -4.09 -7.92
C TYR A 272 -1.19 -3.14 -7.87
N PRO A 273 -2.41 -3.64 -8.18
CA PRO A 273 -3.59 -2.81 -8.09
C PRO A 273 -3.84 -2.42 -6.62
N ASP A 274 -4.30 -1.19 -6.40
CA ASP A 274 -4.63 -0.62 -5.08
C ASP A 274 -3.44 -0.51 -4.09
N ASP A 275 -2.20 -0.55 -4.58
CA ASP A 275 -1.01 -0.24 -3.78
C ASP A 275 -1.02 1.23 -3.32
N GLU A 276 -1.01 1.43 -2.00
CA GLU A 276 -1.11 2.75 -1.38
C GLU A 276 0.02 3.70 -1.81
N PHE A 277 1.23 3.18 -2.01
CA PHE A 277 2.37 4.00 -2.40
C PHE A 277 2.27 4.44 -3.86
N LEU A 278 1.81 3.58 -4.77
CA LEU A 278 1.50 3.95 -6.15
C LEU A 278 0.38 5.00 -6.21
N LEU A 279 -0.71 4.81 -5.43
CA LEU A 279 -1.80 5.79 -5.33
C LEU A 279 -1.30 7.15 -4.82
N SER A 280 -0.48 7.16 -3.76
CA SER A 280 0.10 8.40 -3.22
C SER A 280 1.05 9.08 -4.21
N THR A 281 1.78 8.31 -5.01
CA THR A 281 2.71 8.83 -6.03
C THR A 281 1.95 9.42 -7.21
N GLU A 282 0.88 8.76 -7.66
CA GLU A 282 -0.02 9.30 -8.68
C GLU A 282 -0.70 10.59 -8.19
N ALA A 283 -1.17 10.62 -6.93
CA ALA A 283 -1.77 11.82 -6.35
C ALA A 283 -0.78 12.99 -6.31
N LYS A 284 0.48 12.76 -5.92
CA LYS A 284 1.54 13.78 -5.95
C LYS A 284 1.80 14.31 -7.36
N PHE A 285 1.84 13.42 -8.34
CA PHE A 285 2.02 13.79 -9.74
C PHE A 285 0.90 14.71 -10.26
N PHE A 286 -0.36 14.35 -10.02
CA PHE A 286 -1.49 15.20 -10.44
C PHE A 286 -1.59 16.48 -9.62
N PHE A 287 -1.29 16.43 -8.32
CA PHE A 287 -1.24 17.63 -7.48
C PHE A 287 -0.22 18.65 -8.01
N LEU A 288 0.98 18.21 -8.39
CA LEU A 288 2.00 19.07 -9.00
C LEU A 288 1.48 19.73 -10.28
N ILE A 289 0.83 18.95 -11.15
CA ILE A 289 0.32 19.46 -12.43
C ILE A 289 -0.86 20.42 -12.23
N GLU A 290 -1.79 20.09 -11.35
CA GLU A 290 -3.02 20.84 -11.12
C GLU A 290 -2.74 22.19 -10.45
N LYS A 291 -1.81 22.21 -9.49
CA LYS A 291 -1.48 23.41 -8.72
C LYS A 291 -0.69 24.44 -9.54
N GLU A 292 0.11 23.98 -10.52
CA GLU A 292 1.00 24.84 -11.28
C GLU A 292 0.37 25.26 -12.62
N GLU A 293 -0.05 26.53 -12.72
CA GLU A 293 -0.67 27.07 -13.94
C GLU A 293 0.21 26.87 -15.19
N LYS A 294 1.54 27.02 -15.02
CA LYS A 294 2.52 26.74 -16.09
C LYS A 294 2.45 25.29 -16.58
N ALA A 295 2.20 24.33 -15.70
CA ALA A 295 2.11 22.92 -16.05
C ALA A 295 0.84 22.62 -16.85
N VAL A 296 -0.31 23.20 -16.45
CA VAL A 296 -1.56 23.10 -17.21
C VAL A 296 -1.41 23.72 -18.61
N LEU A 297 -0.84 24.93 -18.70
CA LEU A 297 -0.57 25.59 -19.99
C LEU A 297 0.40 24.77 -20.86
N ALA A 298 1.42 24.15 -20.26
CA ALA A 298 2.35 23.28 -20.97
C ALA A 298 1.65 22.00 -21.48
N LEU A 299 0.74 21.41 -20.70
CA LEU A 299 -0.07 20.28 -21.13
C LEU A 299 -1.02 20.64 -22.28
N GLU A 300 -1.69 21.79 -22.21
CA GLU A 300 -2.57 22.27 -23.28
C GLU A 300 -1.78 22.51 -24.57
N LYS A 301 -0.60 23.14 -24.49
CA LYS A 301 0.31 23.29 -25.63
C LYS A 301 0.77 21.94 -26.18
N ALA A 302 1.19 21.01 -25.32
CA ALA A 302 1.61 19.68 -25.73
C ALA A 302 0.48 18.92 -26.45
N ASN A 303 -0.75 19.06 -25.96
CA ASN A 303 -1.94 18.49 -26.59
C ASN A 303 -2.22 19.12 -27.96
N ASN A 304 -2.06 20.44 -28.10
CA ASN A 304 -2.25 21.12 -29.38
C ASN A 304 -1.16 20.73 -30.41
N LEU A 305 0.08 20.51 -29.95
CA LEU A 305 1.19 20.07 -30.81
C LEU A 305 1.01 18.62 -31.29
N ASN A 306 0.50 17.74 -30.43
CA ASN A 306 0.21 16.36 -30.79
C ASN A 306 -1.08 15.86 -30.13
N PRO A 307 -2.24 16.10 -30.75
CA PRO A 307 -3.54 15.71 -30.18
C PRO A 307 -3.74 14.19 -30.13
N ALA A 308 -2.95 13.39 -30.87
CA ALA A 308 -3.04 11.93 -30.88
C ALA A 308 -2.32 11.27 -29.67
N ASN A 309 -1.62 12.05 -28.86
CA ASN A 309 -0.86 11.56 -27.72
C ASN A 309 -1.77 11.30 -26.51
N SER A 310 -2.13 10.03 -26.33
CA SER A 310 -3.06 9.59 -25.28
C SER A 310 -2.60 9.88 -23.85
N TYR A 311 -1.29 9.89 -23.58
CA TYR A 311 -0.76 10.24 -22.25
C TYR A 311 -1.08 11.69 -21.88
N ILE A 312 -0.89 12.61 -22.82
CA ILE A 312 -1.18 14.04 -22.62
C ILE A 312 -2.70 14.26 -22.56
N ALA A 313 -3.45 13.70 -23.50
CA ALA A 313 -4.91 13.81 -23.53
C ALA A 313 -5.56 13.31 -22.23
N ARG A 314 -5.10 12.16 -21.69
CA ARG A 314 -5.55 11.60 -20.41
C ARG A 314 -5.17 12.47 -19.21
N SER A 315 -3.95 13.03 -19.21
CA SER A 315 -3.51 13.94 -18.15
C SER A 315 -4.43 15.16 -18.09
N LEU A 316 -4.64 15.79 -19.24
CA LEU A 316 -5.45 16.99 -19.37
C LEU A 316 -6.93 16.71 -19.07
N SER A 317 -7.46 15.57 -19.52
CA SER A 317 -8.84 15.17 -19.20
C SER A 317 -9.04 14.99 -17.69
N ARG A 318 -8.07 14.42 -16.97
CA ARG A 318 -8.17 14.25 -15.51
C ARG A 318 -8.20 15.58 -14.77
N ILE A 319 -7.37 16.55 -15.19
CA ILE A 319 -7.40 17.92 -14.64
C ILE A 319 -8.78 18.56 -14.88
N TYR A 320 -9.30 18.43 -16.10
CA TYR A 320 -10.62 18.98 -16.42
C TYR A 320 -11.76 18.33 -15.63
N ILE A 321 -11.68 17.01 -15.34
CA ILE A 321 -12.64 16.35 -14.44
C ILE A 321 -12.57 16.94 -13.03
N GLN A 322 -11.37 17.14 -12.47
CA GLN A 322 -11.21 17.76 -11.15
C GLN A 322 -11.78 19.19 -11.10
N GLN A 323 -11.70 19.91 -12.22
CA GLN A 323 -12.30 21.24 -12.39
C GLN A 323 -13.81 21.20 -12.73
N ASN A 324 -14.47 20.04 -12.69
CA ASN A 324 -15.86 19.81 -13.10
C ASN A 324 -16.17 20.18 -14.57
N LYS A 325 -15.14 20.25 -15.43
CA LYS A 325 -15.24 20.54 -16.88
C LYS A 325 -15.39 19.24 -17.68
N PHE A 326 -16.45 18.48 -17.40
CA PHE A 326 -16.66 17.13 -17.99
C PHE A 326 -16.76 17.14 -19.53
N ASN A 327 -17.42 18.15 -20.10
CA ASN A 327 -17.51 18.32 -21.56
C ASN A 327 -16.12 18.50 -22.20
N SER A 328 -15.29 19.38 -21.63
CA SER A 328 -13.94 19.61 -22.15
C SER A 328 -13.07 18.36 -22.04
N ALA A 329 -13.19 17.61 -20.93
CA ALA A 329 -12.47 16.34 -20.74
C ALA A 329 -12.88 15.30 -21.80
N ARG A 330 -14.19 15.17 -22.06
CA ARG A 330 -14.75 14.32 -23.12
C ARG A 330 -14.24 14.73 -24.50
N ASP A 331 -14.23 16.02 -24.81
CA ASP A 331 -13.88 16.52 -26.14
C ASP A 331 -12.38 16.31 -26.44
N ILE A 332 -11.49 16.48 -25.45
CA ILE A 332 -10.05 16.17 -25.62
C ILE A 332 -9.84 14.70 -25.95
N LEU A 333 -10.44 13.80 -25.18
CA LEU A 333 -10.27 12.37 -25.40
C LEU A 333 -10.91 11.90 -26.71
N THR A 334 -12.03 12.52 -27.10
CA THR A 334 -12.66 12.28 -28.41
C THR A 334 -11.69 12.64 -29.53
N LYS A 335 -11.13 13.86 -29.52
CA LYS A 335 -10.14 14.29 -30.53
C LYS A 335 -8.91 13.38 -30.58
N CYS A 336 -8.43 12.95 -29.41
CA CYS A 336 -7.31 12.00 -29.35
C CYS A 336 -7.66 10.66 -29.99
N LEU A 337 -8.86 10.15 -29.75
CA LEU A 337 -9.33 8.87 -30.29
C LEU A 337 -9.76 8.94 -31.75
N ASP A 338 -10.13 10.12 -32.27
CA ASP A 338 -10.35 10.32 -33.70
C ASP A 338 -9.06 10.12 -34.50
N LEU A 339 -7.91 10.51 -33.92
CA LEU A 339 -6.58 10.33 -34.52
C LEU A 339 -5.94 8.98 -34.18
N ASN A 340 -6.22 8.42 -33.00
CA ASN A 340 -5.74 7.11 -32.58
C ASN A 340 -6.87 6.25 -31.97
N PRO A 341 -7.73 5.64 -32.80
CA PRO A 341 -8.91 4.91 -32.31
C PRO A 341 -8.59 3.66 -31.49
N SER A 342 -7.39 3.12 -31.64
CA SER A 342 -6.95 1.85 -31.05
C SER A 342 -6.38 1.99 -29.63
N ASP A 343 -6.18 3.22 -29.14
CA ASP A 343 -5.58 3.45 -27.84
C ASP A 343 -6.50 2.99 -26.71
N LYS A 344 -6.14 1.89 -26.06
CA LYS A 344 -6.92 1.27 -24.99
C LYS A 344 -7.12 2.18 -23.79
N HIS A 345 -6.12 2.98 -23.43
CA HIS A 345 -6.15 3.81 -22.22
C HIS A 345 -6.96 5.07 -22.39
N ALA A 346 -6.91 5.70 -23.56
CA ALA A 346 -7.79 6.81 -23.92
C ALA A 346 -9.24 6.32 -24.05
N ASN A 347 -9.48 5.14 -24.64
CA ASN A 347 -10.80 4.54 -24.69
C ASN A 347 -11.36 4.28 -23.27
N ALA A 348 -10.57 3.71 -22.36
CA ALA A 348 -10.97 3.51 -20.96
C ALA A 348 -11.32 4.84 -20.27
N ALA A 349 -10.48 5.87 -20.43
CA ALA A 349 -10.70 7.17 -19.82
C ALA A 349 -11.97 7.85 -20.35
N LEU A 350 -12.21 7.80 -21.67
CA LEU A 350 -13.42 8.36 -22.25
C LEU A 350 -14.67 7.58 -21.79
N ALA A 351 -14.60 6.25 -21.79
CA ALA A 351 -15.69 5.41 -21.32
C ALA A 351 -16.06 5.70 -19.86
N GLN A 352 -15.05 5.90 -18.99
CA GLN A 352 -15.26 6.29 -17.61
C GLN A 352 -16.01 7.62 -17.48
N ILE A 353 -15.59 8.65 -18.22
CA ILE A 353 -16.27 9.96 -18.22
C ILE A 353 -17.72 9.81 -18.68
N LEU A 354 -17.94 9.07 -19.77
CA LEU A 354 -19.28 8.84 -20.31
C LEU A 354 -20.17 8.12 -19.31
N THR A 355 -19.68 7.05 -18.68
CA THR A 355 -20.43 6.29 -17.67
C THR A 355 -20.76 7.13 -16.43
N GLN A 356 -19.88 8.04 -16.00
CA GLN A 356 -20.04 8.80 -14.76
C GLN A 356 -20.81 10.11 -14.91
N HIS A 357 -20.71 10.78 -16.06
CA HIS A 357 -21.21 12.14 -16.23
C HIS A 357 -22.14 12.33 -17.43
N PHE A 358 -22.32 11.30 -18.26
CA PHE A 358 -23.16 11.36 -19.47
C PHE A 358 -24.07 10.12 -19.57
N PRO A 359 -25.05 9.95 -18.65
CA PRO A 359 -25.90 8.74 -18.60
C PRO A 359 -26.69 8.50 -19.90
N ASN A 360 -26.99 9.55 -20.67
CA ASN A 360 -27.66 9.45 -21.96
C ASN A 360 -26.77 8.85 -23.07
N GLU A 361 -25.45 8.75 -22.85
CA GLU A 361 -24.47 8.25 -23.81
C GLU A 361 -24.02 6.80 -23.52
N ASN A 362 -24.83 6.03 -22.80
CA ASN A 362 -24.60 4.64 -22.39
C ASN A 362 -24.15 3.68 -23.52
N ILE A 363 -24.65 3.85 -24.75
CA ILE A 363 -24.23 3.05 -25.91
C ILE A 363 -22.79 3.38 -26.33
N LYS A 364 -22.42 4.67 -26.31
CA LYS A 364 -21.05 5.10 -26.59
C LYS A 364 -20.09 4.66 -25.49
N ALA A 365 -20.52 4.75 -24.23
CA ALA A 365 -19.74 4.25 -23.10
C ALA A 365 -19.42 2.74 -23.29
N GLU A 366 -20.39 1.93 -23.70
CA GLU A 366 -20.18 0.51 -24.01
C GLU A 366 -19.13 0.30 -25.11
N LEU A 367 -19.23 1.05 -26.21
CA LEU A 367 -18.28 0.98 -27.32
C LEU A 367 -16.84 1.26 -26.87
N HIS A 368 -16.64 2.33 -26.12
CA HIS A 368 -15.31 2.71 -25.64
C HIS A 368 -14.79 1.74 -24.57
N TRP A 369 -15.65 1.25 -23.67
CA TRP A 369 -15.25 0.17 -22.75
C TRP A 369 -14.84 -1.10 -23.50
N LYS A 370 -15.52 -1.47 -24.59
CA LYS A 370 -15.13 -2.61 -25.43
C LYS A 370 -13.76 -2.41 -26.09
N ARG A 371 -13.43 -1.18 -26.50
CA ARG A 371 -12.15 -0.82 -27.12
C ARG A 371 -11.02 -0.63 -26.10
N ALA A 372 -11.32 -0.55 -24.81
CA ALA A 372 -10.34 -0.39 -23.74
C ALA A 372 -9.52 -1.66 -23.44
N PHE A 373 -9.84 -2.79 -24.05
CA PHE A 373 -9.14 -4.05 -23.86
C PHE A 373 -9.23 -4.92 -25.13
N THR A 374 -8.34 -5.90 -25.23
CA THR A 374 -8.42 -6.98 -26.23
C THR A 374 -8.81 -8.28 -25.55
N GLU A 375 -9.48 -9.17 -26.29
CA GLU A 375 -9.82 -10.47 -25.72
C GLU A 375 -8.55 -11.24 -25.32
N GLY A 376 -8.51 -11.70 -24.07
CA GLY A 376 -7.37 -12.41 -23.50
C GLY A 376 -6.30 -11.54 -22.83
N ASP A 377 -6.40 -10.20 -22.88
CA ASP A 377 -5.46 -9.36 -22.13
C ASP A 377 -5.75 -9.34 -20.62
N SER A 378 -4.78 -8.84 -19.85
CA SER A 378 -4.86 -8.73 -18.39
C SER A 378 -5.46 -7.41 -17.91
N ASN A 379 -6.11 -6.63 -18.78
CA ASN A 379 -6.83 -5.42 -18.38
C ASN A 379 -8.20 -5.77 -17.79
N TYR A 380 -8.20 -6.54 -16.71
CA TYR A 380 -9.40 -7.05 -16.07
C TYR A 380 -10.30 -5.93 -15.52
N GLN A 381 -9.71 -4.78 -15.17
CA GLN A 381 -10.44 -3.60 -14.74
C GLN A 381 -11.34 -3.06 -15.85
N SER A 382 -10.82 -2.89 -17.07
CA SER A 382 -11.64 -2.42 -18.20
C SER A 382 -12.68 -3.47 -18.62
N GLN A 383 -12.34 -4.77 -18.52
CA GLN A 383 -13.29 -5.86 -18.74
C GLN A 383 -14.42 -5.87 -17.69
N PHE A 384 -14.13 -5.55 -16.43
CA PHE A 384 -15.12 -5.37 -15.36
C PHE A 384 -16.08 -4.23 -15.67
N TRP A 385 -15.55 -3.05 -16.02
CA TRP A 385 -16.39 -1.90 -16.34
C TRP A 385 -17.23 -2.11 -17.60
N TYR A 386 -16.69 -2.82 -18.60
CA TYR A 386 -17.45 -3.26 -19.76
C TYR A 386 -18.59 -4.22 -19.39
N ALA A 387 -18.33 -5.23 -18.54
CA ALA A 387 -19.35 -6.17 -18.08
C ALA A 387 -20.48 -5.46 -17.32
N ARG A 388 -20.15 -4.47 -16.49
CA ARG A 388 -21.12 -3.58 -15.84
C ARG A 388 -21.90 -2.76 -16.85
N GLN A 389 -21.24 -2.13 -17.82
CA GLN A 389 -21.92 -1.30 -18.81
C GLN A 389 -22.88 -2.12 -19.69
N LEU A 390 -22.55 -3.38 -20.01
CA LEU A 390 -23.46 -4.31 -20.67
C LEU A 390 -24.74 -4.54 -19.85
N PHE A 391 -24.63 -4.67 -18.53
CA PHE A 391 -25.79 -4.79 -17.65
C PHE A 391 -26.67 -3.53 -17.69
N ILE A 392 -26.06 -2.34 -17.59
CA ILE A 392 -26.77 -1.05 -17.68
C ILE A 392 -27.51 -0.93 -19.03
N ASN A 393 -26.88 -1.40 -20.11
CA ASN A 393 -27.46 -1.41 -21.46
C ASN A 393 -28.45 -2.57 -21.68
N LYS A 394 -28.89 -3.25 -20.61
CA LYS A 394 -29.86 -4.37 -20.62
C LYS A 394 -29.38 -5.62 -21.40
N LYS A 395 -28.08 -5.75 -21.66
CA LYS A 395 -27.43 -6.91 -22.30
C LYS A 395 -26.99 -7.93 -21.25
N ASN A 396 -27.94 -8.40 -20.45
CA ASN A 396 -27.68 -9.21 -19.25
C ASN A 396 -26.94 -10.54 -19.53
N LYS A 397 -27.26 -11.20 -20.65
CA LYS A 397 -26.60 -12.46 -21.05
C LYS A 397 -25.11 -12.27 -21.29
N ASP A 398 -24.72 -11.21 -21.98
CA ASP A 398 -23.32 -10.90 -22.28
C ASP A 398 -22.58 -10.44 -21.03
N SER A 399 -23.21 -9.57 -20.23
CA SER A 399 -22.68 -9.15 -18.92
C SER A 399 -22.32 -10.36 -18.05
N HIS A 400 -23.25 -11.32 -17.91
CA HIS A 400 -23.03 -12.53 -17.12
C HIS A 400 -21.89 -13.40 -17.67
N LYS A 401 -21.75 -13.51 -18.99
CA LYS A 401 -20.63 -14.22 -19.63
C LYS A 401 -19.27 -13.61 -19.27
N PHE A 402 -19.17 -12.27 -19.22
CA PHE A 402 -17.93 -11.61 -18.81
C PHE A 402 -17.64 -11.80 -17.31
N PHE A 403 -18.62 -11.62 -16.43
CA PHE A 403 -18.41 -11.85 -14.99
C PHE A 403 -18.04 -13.31 -14.67
N LYS A 404 -18.56 -14.29 -15.43
CA LYS A 404 -18.13 -15.68 -15.31
C LYS A 404 -16.64 -15.87 -15.60
N LYS A 405 -16.09 -15.15 -16.60
CA LYS A 405 -14.65 -15.13 -16.90
C LYS A 405 -13.86 -14.37 -15.81
N LEU A 406 -14.35 -13.20 -15.39
CA LEU A 406 -13.70 -12.34 -14.40
C LEU A 406 -13.58 -13.01 -13.02
N LYS A 407 -14.53 -13.87 -12.64
CA LYS A 407 -14.46 -14.63 -11.39
C LYS A 407 -13.16 -15.44 -11.26
N SER A 408 -12.64 -15.99 -12.37
CA SER A 408 -11.48 -16.90 -12.38
C SER A 408 -10.14 -16.24 -12.68
N VAL A 409 -10.06 -14.91 -12.86
CA VAL A 409 -8.81 -14.23 -13.21
C VAL A 409 -7.84 -14.16 -12.02
N PRO A 410 -6.52 -14.08 -12.21
CA PRO A 410 -5.55 -14.01 -11.11
C PRO A 410 -5.45 -12.59 -10.52
N VAL A 411 -6.52 -12.12 -9.90
CA VAL A 411 -6.59 -10.85 -9.16
C VAL A 411 -6.74 -11.15 -7.67
N ASP A 412 -6.13 -10.31 -6.83
CA ASP A 412 -6.19 -10.44 -5.36
C ASP A 412 -7.65 -10.66 -4.89
N PRO A 413 -7.90 -11.65 -4.01
CA PRO A 413 -9.24 -11.92 -3.51
C PRO A 413 -9.93 -10.70 -2.90
N LYS A 414 -9.23 -9.81 -2.19
CA LYS A 414 -9.79 -8.59 -1.61
C LYS A 414 -10.40 -7.71 -2.70
N ILE A 415 -9.68 -7.51 -3.79
CA ILE A 415 -10.10 -6.72 -4.96
C ILE A 415 -11.30 -7.37 -5.65
N LYS A 416 -11.31 -8.71 -5.78
CA LYS A 416 -12.43 -9.43 -6.40
C LYS A 416 -13.75 -9.30 -5.64
N HIS A 417 -13.69 -9.12 -4.32
CA HIS A 417 -14.87 -8.99 -3.46
C HIS A 417 -15.27 -7.54 -3.22
N GLU A 418 -14.40 -6.58 -3.54
CA GLU A 418 -14.72 -5.16 -3.43
C GLU A 418 -15.90 -4.80 -4.33
N ILE A 419 -16.90 -4.13 -3.75
CA ILE A 419 -18.10 -3.72 -4.45
C ILE A 419 -17.88 -2.32 -4.99
N ARG A 420 -18.09 -2.16 -6.30
CA ARG A 420 -17.83 -0.96 -7.09
C ARG A 420 -19.02 -0.68 -8.00
N GLY A 421 -19.12 0.54 -8.50
CA GLY A 421 -20.10 0.90 -9.53
C GLY A 421 -21.55 0.68 -9.09
N ILE A 422 -21.92 1.23 -7.93
CA ILE A 422 -23.28 1.20 -7.38
C ILE A 422 -24.29 1.60 -8.46
N LEU A 423 -25.45 0.92 -8.49
CA LEU A 423 -26.56 1.27 -9.37
C LEU A 423 -27.26 2.51 -8.80
N ILE A 424 -27.34 3.56 -9.63
CA ILE A 424 -27.91 4.87 -9.27
C ILE A 424 -29.08 5.22 -10.20
N ASP A 425 -30.01 6.01 -9.69
CA ASP A 425 -31.14 6.57 -10.43
C ASP A 425 -30.74 7.82 -11.23
N ASP A 426 -31.70 8.40 -11.95
CA ASP A 426 -31.50 9.62 -12.76
C ASP A 426 -31.15 10.87 -11.92
N LYS A 427 -31.17 10.77 -10.58
CA LYS A 427 -30.83 11.83 -9.64
C LYS A 427 -29.54 11.52 -8.86
N ASP A 428 -28.71 10.62 -9.38
CA ASP A 428 -27.46 10.15 -8.78
C ASP A 428 -27.62 9.54 -7.37
N LYS A 429 -28.80 9.00 -7.04
CA LYS A 429 -29.06 8.32 -5.77
C LYS A 429 -29.02 6.80 -5.94
N PRO A 430 -28.47 6.04 -4.98
CA PRO A 430 -28.52 4.58 -5.03
C PRO A 430 -29.95 4.06 -5.20
N ILE A 431 -30.16 3.17 -6.17
CA ILE A 431 -31.46 2.51 -6.38
C ILE A 431 -31.68 1.51 -5.25
N ILE A 432 -32.83 1.63 -4.59
CA ILE A 432 -33.28 0.68 -3.57
C ILE A 432 -34.05 -0.44 -4.28
N PHE A 433 -33.58 -1.67 -4.07
CA PHE A 433 -34.21 -2.89 -4.53
C PHE A 433 -34.83 -3.62 -3.35
N SER A 434 -36.00 -4.21 -3.59
CA SER A 434 -36.61 -5.15 -2.66
C SER A 434 -36.43 -6.58 -3.16
N GLY A 435 -36.25 -7.53 -2.24
CA GLY A 435 -36.09 -8.93 -2.57
C GLY A 435 -36.39 -9.85 -1.40
N GLN A 436 -36.39 -11.15 -1.68
CA GLN A 436 -36.70 -12.19 -0.70
C GLN A 436 -35.54 -13.15 -0.52
N VAL A 437 -35.23 -13.50 0.72
CA VAL A 437 -34.19 -14.49 1.04
C VAL A 437 -34.63 -15.87 0.62
N ILE A 438 -33.85 -16.49 -0.28
CA ILE A 438 -34.13 -17.84 -0.80
C ILE A 438 -33.15 -18.89 -0.27
N ALA A 439 -32.00 -18.47 0.28
CA ALA A 439 -31.04 -19.37 0.93
C ALA A 439 -30.20 -18.60 1.95
N ILE A 440 -29.87 -19.27 3.05
CA ILE A 440 -28.99 -18.77 4.11
C ILE A 440 -27.85 -19.78 4.30
N GLU A 441 -26.63 -19.27 4.28
CA GLU A 441 -25.39 -20.02 4.47
C GLU A 441 -24.60 -19.37 5.60
N ALA A 442 -23.59 -20.06 6.13
CA ALA A 442 -22.84 -19.59 7.30
C ALA A 442 -22.22 -18.19 7.14
N SER A 443 -21.83 -17.82 5.92
CA SER A 443 -21.15 -16.55 5.63
C SER A 443 -21.91 -15.65 4.65
N TYR A 444 -23.07 -16.07 4.13
CA TYR A 444 -23.80 -15.30 3.13
C TYR A 444 -25.26 -15.68 2.96
N ILE A 445 -26.01 -14.81 2.28
CA ILE A 445 -27.39 -15.08 1.86
C ILE A 445 -27.56 -14.92 0.35
N ARG A 446 -28.53 -15.66 -0.21
CA ARG A 446 -29.01 -15.45 -1.58
C ARG A 446 -30.38 -14.81 -1.54
N ILE A 447 -30.54 -13.78 -2.35
CA ILE A 447 -31.75 -12.96 -2.41
C ILE A 447 -32.29 -13.02 -3.83
N LYS A 448 -33.57 -13.34 -3.98
CA LYS A 448 -34.31 -13.20 -5.23
C LYS A 448 -34.85 -11.77 -5.29
N VAL A 449 -34.41 -10.98 -6.27
CA VAL A 449 -34.85 -9.59 -6.43
C VAL A 449 -36.30 -9.59 -6.94
N SER A 450 -37.18 -8.77 -6.36
CA SER A 450 -38.61 -8.78 -6.70
C SER A 450 -38.91 -8.18 -8.07
N SER A 451 -38.18 -7.13 -8.46
CA SER A 451 -38.37 -6.43 -9.74
C SER A 451 -37.69 -7.13 -10.92
N GLU A 452 -36.86 -8.15 -10.68
CA GLU A 452 -35.95 -8.70 -11.67
C GLU A 452 -35.89 -10.23 -11.63
N SER A 453 -35.46 -10.85 -12.73
CA SER A 453 -35.43 -12.32 -12.84
C SER A 453 -34.14 -12.97 -12.32
N PHE A 454 -33.24 -12.21 -11.70
CA PHE A 454 -31.94 -12.70 -11.23
C PHE A 454 -31.84 -12.73 -9.70
N ASN A 455 -30.91 -13.56 -9.22
CA ASN A 455 -30.58 -13.68 -7.81
C ASN A 455 -29.28 -12.93 -7.52
N VAL A 456 -29.19 -12.32 -6.35
CA VAL A 456 -28.00 -11.62 -5.86
C VAL A 456 -27.48 -12.24 -4.58
N TYR A 457 -26.21 -12.00 -4.33
CA TYR A 457 -25.49 -12.48 -3.16
C TYR A 457 -25.16 -11.33 -2.21
N CYS A 458 -25.30 -11.58 -0.91
CA CYS A 458 -24.85 -10.67 0.15
C CYS A 458 -23.98 -11.44 1.16
N HIS A 459 -22.73 -11.01 1.34
CA HIS A 459 -21.83 -11.57 2.35
C HIS A 459 -22.19 -11.02 3.74
N LYS A 460 -22.08 -11.83 4.80
CA LYS A 460 -22.36 -11.43 6.19
C LYS A 460 -21.68 -10.13 6.60
N ASN A 461 -20.40 -9.95 6.27
CA ASN A 461 -19.63 -8.71 6.51
C ASN A 461 -20.23 -7.41 5.92
N LYS A 462 -21.27 -7.48 5.08
CA LYS A 462 -21.99 -6.32 4.53
C LYS A 462 -23.30 -6.03 5.27
N ILE A 463 -23.60 -6.82 6.30
CA ILE A 463 -24.80 -6.75 7.09
C ILE A 463 -24.35 -6.47 8.52
N GLU A 464 -24.97 -5.48 9.16
CA GLU A 464 -24.74 -5.24 10.59
C GLU A 464 -25.16 -6.47 11.42
N ASP A 465 -24.43 -6.79 12.48
CA ASP A 465 -24.66 -8.01 13.26
C ASP A 465 -26.08 -8.09 13.87
N ASN A 466 -26.68 -6.93 14.18
CA ASN A 466 -28.06 -6.79 14.66
C ASN A 466 -29.10 -7.19 13.60
N LEU A 467 -28.84 -6.93 12.32
CA LEU A 467 -29.71 -7.23 11.19
C LEU A 467 -29.53 -8.69 10.77
N TRP A 468 -28.30 -9.20 10.75
CA TRP A 468 -28.01 -10.58 10.37
C TRP A 468 -28.83 -11.59 11.17
N ASN A 469 -28.94 -11.38 12.48
CA ASN A 469 -29.68 -12.28 13.37
C ASN A 469 -31.20 -12.26 13.15
N LYS A 470 -31.74 -11.26 12.45
CA LYS A 470 -33.17 -11.14 12.12
C LYS A 470 -33.53 -11.76 10.77
N ILE A 471 -32.53 -12.15 9.98
CA ILE A 471 -32.73 -12.68 8.63
C ILE A 471 -33.07 -14.16 8.73
N HIS A 472 -34.25 -14.52 8.23
CA HIS A 472 -34.71 -15.88 8.10
C HIS A 472 -35.03 -16.20 6.63
N LEU A 473 -35.25 -17.48 6.33
CA LEU A 473 -35.73 -17.88 5.02
C LEU A 473 -37.05 -17.13 4.74
N ASN A 474 -37.21 -16.60 3.54
CA ASN A 474 -38.36 -15.79 3.11
C ASN A 474 -38.44 -14.36 3.67
N SER A 475 -37.51 -13.91 4.51
CA SER A 475 -37.46 -12.50 4.93
C SER A 475 -37.38 -11.56 3.73
N LYS A 476 -38.07 -10.42 3.82
CA LYS A 476 -38.06 -9.38 2.81
C LYS A 476 -37.00 -8.35 3.14
N LEU A 477 -36.19 -7.99 2.16
CA LEU A 477 -35.04 -7.13 2.34
C LEU A 477 -35.11 -5.95 1.37
N ASP A 478 -34.76 -4.77 1.86
CA ASP A 478 -34.46 -3.61 1.03
C ASP A 478 -32.95 -3.38 1.03
N PHE A 479 -32.36 -3.20 -0.15
CA PHE A 479 -30.91 -3.11 -0.32
C PHE A 479 -30.51 -2.34 -1.57
N THR A 480 -29.26 -1.88 -1.59
CA THR A 480 -28.63 -1.32 -2.80
C THR A 480 -27.77 -2.37 -3.49
N LEU A 481 -27.55 -2.19 -4.80
CA LEU A 481 -26.76 -3.11 -5.61
C LEU A 481 -25.52 -2.43 -6.20
N GLY A 482 -24.44 -3.19 -6.26
CA GLY A 482 -23.22 -2.85 -6.99
C GLY A 482 -22.59 -4.08 -7.62
N PHE A 483 -21.36 -3.95 -8.09
CA PHE A 483 -20.66 -5.01 -8.83
C PHE A 483 -19.31 -5.31 -8.19
N ASN A 484 -18.96 -6.59 -8.16
CA ASN A 484 -17.61 -7.05 -7.89
C ASN A 484 -17.19 -8.03 -9.01
N TYR A 485 -16.02 -8.65 -8.93
CA TYR A 485 -15.55 -9.54 -10.02
C TYR A 485 -16.41 -10.79 -10.20
N HIS A 486 -17.28 -11.11 -9.24
CA HIS A 486 -18.24 -12.21 -9.32
C HIS A 486 -19.57 -11.79 -9.99
N GLY A 487 -19.76 -10.49 -10.24
CA GLY A 487 -20.97 -9.92 -10.81
C GLY A 487 -21.72 -9.03 -9.82
N LEU A 488 -23.03 -9.00 -9.97
CA LEU A 488 -23.93 -8.16 -9.17
C LEU A 488 -24.01 -8.69 -7.73
N SER A 489 -23.86 -7.79 -6.76
CA SER A 489 -23.88 -8.11 -5.32
C SER A 489 -24.49 -6.97 -4.52
N VAL A 490 -25.04 -7.29 -3.35
CA VAL A 490 -25.58 -6.30 -2.42
C VAL A 490 -24.46 -5.42 -1.88
N SER A 491 -24.54 -4.11 -2.14
CA SER A 491 -23.59 -3.13 -1.60
C SER A 491 -23.89 -2.79 -0.15
N GLU A 492 -25.16 -2.56 0.17
CA GLU A 492 -25.63 -2.15 1.48
C GLU A 492 -27.04 -2.72 1.72
N LEU A 493 -27.27 -3.26 2.92
CA LEU A 493 -28.59 -3.66 3.37
C LEU A 493 -29.23 -2.50 4.13
N ILE A 494 -30.42 -2.08 3.70
CA ILE A 494 -31.13 -0.93 4.28
C ILE A 494 -32.12 -1.39 5.35
N ASN A 495 -32.92 -2.42 5.06
CA ASN A 495 -33.96 -2.86 5.97
C ASN A 495 -34.23 -4.37 5.85
N VAL A 496 -34.70 -4.97 6.94
CA VAL A 496 -35.21 -6.33 7.03
C VAL A 496 -36.65 -6.25 7.55
N SER A 497 -37.59 -6.72 6.74
CA SER A 497 -39.00 -6.86 7.12
C SER A 497 -39.37 -8.35 7.22
N GLU A 498 -40.25 -8.64 8.18
CA GLU A 498 -40.82 -9.98 8.39
C GLU A 498 -41.77 -10.41 7.28
#